data_AF-A0A1F9IPC9-F1
#
_entry.id   AF-A0A1F9IPC9-F1
#
_cell.length_a   1.000
_cell.length_b   1.000
_cell.length_c   1.000
_cell.angle_alpha   90.00
_cell.angle_beta   90.00
_cell.angle_gamma   90.00
#
_symmetry.space_group_name_H-M   'P 1'
#
loop_
_entity.id
_entity.type
_entity.pdbx_description
1 polymer ?
#
loop_
_entity_poly.entity_id
_entity_poly.type
_entity_poly.pdbx_seq_one_letter_code
_entity_poly.pdbx_strand_id
1 'polypeptide(L)'
;MKTYYLVSPGTAKHEKPRPYYWSLDIGDKWIGVARGIWRQKHIDDDVVESAQADHLTRLDWSKTPFHNNNLPTGWLSRDGDFYGCPELFHDLATYIIIGMKVSELEETGWVRVLSSSRYVCVKTLSDEQKNWLSMRGYNIYDI
;
A
#
# COMPACT_ATOMS: atom_id res chain seq x y z
N MET A 1 -4.26 -7.17 -21.60
CA MET A 1 -4.95 -7.23 -20.30
C MET A 1 -4.54 -8.53 -19.60
N LYS A 2 -4.20 -8.50 -18.31
CA LYS A 2 -3.79 -9.68 -17.55
C LYS A 2 -4.81 -9.98 -16.45
N THR A 3 -4.97 -11.25 -16.09
CA THR A 3 -5.78 -11.67 -14.94
C THR A 3 -4.89 -11.79 -13.71
N TYR A 4 -5.28 -11.14 -12.64
CA TYR A 4 -4.65 -11.17 -11.33
C TYR A 4 -5.56 -11.89 -10.35
N TYR A 5 -4.97 -12.54 -9.35
CA TYR A 5 -5.67 -13.30 -8.32
C TYR A 5 -5.27 -12.79 -6.94
N LEU A 6 -6.25 -12.57 -6.07
CA LEU A 6 -5.99 -12.19 -4.69
C LEU A 6 -5.82 -13.48 -3.88
N VAL A 7 -4.56 -13.78 -3.54
CA VAL A 7 -4.18 -15.09 -2.97
C VAL A 7 -3.62 -14.91 -1.56
N SER A 8 -4.10 -15.70 -0.62
CA SER A 8 -3.41 -16.00 0.64
C SER A 8 -2.67 -17.33 0.46
N PRO A 9 -1.33 -17.33 0.40
CA PRO A 9 -0.58 -18.56 0.18
C PRO A 9 -0.71 -19.51 1.36
N GLY A 10 -1.05 -20.76 1.05
CA GLY A 10 -1.03 -21.86 2.00
C GLY A 10 0.40 -22.15 2.47
N THR A 11 0.51 -22.79 3.64
CA THR A 11 1.79 -23.29 4.15
C THR A 11 1.64 -24.75 4.56
N ALA A 12 2.65 -25.57 4.26
CA ALA A 12 2.69 -26.98 4.69
C ALA A 12 2.72 -27.18 6.22
N LYS A 13 2.97 -26.11 7.00
CA LYS A 13 2.85 -26.08 8.46
C LYS A 13 1.57 -25.33 8.81
N HIS A 14 0.83 -25.79 9.81
CA HIS A 14 -0.38 -25.16 10.36
C HIS A 14 -0.10 -23.79 11.02
N GLU A 15 0.52 -22.86 10.29
CA GLU A 15 0.70 -21.47 10.68
C GLU A 15 -0.55 -20.66 10.32
N LYS A 16 -0.75 -19.51 10.97
CA LYS A 16 -1.87 -18.62 10.66
C LYS A 16 -1.87 -18.28 9.15
N PRO A 17 -3.06 -18.15 8.52
CA PRO A 17 -3.16 -17.76 7.13
C PRO A 17 -2.35 -16.50 6.86
N ARG A 18 -1.59 -16.49 5.76
CA ARG A 18 -0.82 -15.32 5.38
C ARG A 18 -1.77 -14.21 4.92
N PRO A 19 -1.35 -12.94 4.94
CA PRO A 19 -2.14 -11.89 4.30
C PRO A 19 -2.33 -12.16 2.82
N TYR A 20 -3.37 -11.55 2.25
CA TYR A 20 -3.66 -11.64 0.82
C TYR A 20 -2.77 -10.72 -0.01
N TYR A 21 -2.37 -11.20 -1.19
CA TYR A 21 -1.58 -10.45 -2.16
C TYR A 21 -2.09 -10.70 -3.58
N TRP A 22 -2.16 -9.63 -4.37
CA TRP A 22 -2.38 -9.76 -5.81
C TRP A 22 -1.21 -10.51 -6.46
N SER A 23 -1.55 -11.56 -7.20
CA SER A 23 -0.61 -12.47 -7.81
C SER A 23 -0.97 -12.81 -9.26
N LEU A 24 0.03 -13.07 -10.08
CA LEU A 24 -0.16 -13.69 -11.40
C LEU A 24 -0.06 -15.21 -11.26
N ASP A 25 -0.94 -15.90 -11.98
CA ASP A 25 -0.82 -17.34 -12.23
C ASP A 25 0.15 -17.57 -13.40
N ILE A 26 1.12 -18.46 -13.21
CA ILE A 26 2.05 -18.89 -14.25
C ILE A 26 2.16 -20.42 -14.35
N GLY A 27 1.09 -21.13 -13.99
CA GLY A 27 1.01 -22.59 -14.03
C GLY A 27 1.16 -23.18 -12.63
N ASP A 28 2.38 -23.60 -12.27
CA ASP A 28 2.68 -24.27 -11.00
C ASP A 28 2.99 -23.30 -9.85
N LYS A 29 2.99 -21.98 -10.14
CA LYS A 29 3.43 -20.93 -9.23
C LYS A 29 2.54 -19.70 -9.26
N TRP A 30 2.60 -18.95 -8.16
CA TRP A 30 2.13 -17.58 -8.03
C TRP A 30 3.30 -16.60 -8.08
N ILE A 31 3.10 -15.45 -8.72
CA ILE A 31 4.01 -14.29 -8.67
C ILE A 31 3.31 -13.13 -7.99
N GLY A 32 3.71 -12.78 -6.77
CA GLY A 32 3.17 -11.61 -6.06
C GLY A 32 3.62 -10.32 -6.74
N VAL A 33 2.69 -9.58 -7.36
CA VAL A 33 3.02 -8.55 -8.37
C VAL A 33 3.62 -7.27 -7.78
N ALA A 34 3.37 -7.01 -6.50
CA ALA A 34 3.94 -5.85 -5.82
C ALA A 34 5.39 -6.08 -5.34
N ARG A 35 5.76 -7.33 -5.05
CA ARG A 35 7.08 -7.68 -4.46
C ARG A 35 7.97 -8.52 -5.37
N GLY A 36 7.47 -8.98 -6.52
CA GLY A 36 8.16 -9.92 -7.40
C GLY A 36 8.48 -11.27 -6.72
N ILE A 37 7.74 -11.63 -5.67
CA ILE A 37 8.00 -12.86 -4.90
C ILE A 37 7.30 -14.03 -5.57
N TRP A 38 8.08 -15.05 -5.89
CA TRP A 38 7.62 -16.31 -6.45
C TRP A 38 7.24 -17.28 -5.35
N ARG A 39 6.14 -18.00 -5.53
CA ARG A 39 5.67 -19.04 -4.60
C ARG A 39 5.16 -20.24 -5.38
N GLN A 40 5.54 -21.43 -4.95
CA GLN A 40 4.91 -22.66 -5.46
C GLN A 40 3.45 -22.67 -5.01
N LYS A 41 2.54 -23.10 -5.91
CA LYS A 41 1.15 -23.32 -5.53
C LYS A 41 1.05 -24.42 -4.49
N HIS A 42 0.13 -24.25 -3.56
CA HIS A 42 -0.22 -25.21 -2.53
C HIS A 42 -1.70 -25.56 -2.61
N ILE A 43 -2.06 -26.78 -2.18
CA ILE A 43 -3.46 -27.20 -2.13
C ILE A 43 -4.29 -26.36 -1.15
N ASP A 44 -3.62 -25.77 -0.17
CA ASP A 44 -4.20 -24.89 0.86
C ASP A 44 -4.10 -23.40 0.50
N ASP A 45 -3.76 -23.06 -0.75
CA ASP A 45 -3.83 -21.66 -1.19
C ASP A 45 -5.30 -21.21 -1.20
N ASP A 46 -5.58 -20.07 -0.56
CA ASP A 46 -6.90 -19.47 -0.58
C ASP A 46 -6.93 -18.35 -1.63
N VAL A 47 -7.83 -18.48 -2.60
CA VAL A 47 -8.03 -17.52 -3.69
C VAL A 47 -9.44 -16.96 -3.57
N VAL A 48 -9.53 -15.69 -3.17
CA VAL A 48 -10.82 -15.07 -2.84
C VAL A 48 -11.36 -14.15 -3.93
N GLU A 49 -10.50 -13.73 -4.86
CA GLU A 49 -10.88 -12.78 -5.91
C GLU A 49 -9.99 -12.94 -7.15
N SER A 50 -10.54 -12.60 -8.33
CA SER A 50 -9.75 -12.34 -9.53
C SER A 50 -10.19 -11.05 -10.20
N ALA A 51 -9.24 -10.37 -10.84
CA ALA A 51 -9.48 -9.10 -11.53
C ALA A 51 -8.69 -9.05 -12.83
N GLN A 52 -9.29 -8.49 -13.87
CA GLN A 52 -8.60 -8.18 -15.12
C GLN A 52 -8.16 -6.72 -15.10
N ALA A 53 -6.87 -6.50 -15.29
CA ALA A 53 -6.29 -5.17 -15.32
C ALA A 53 -5.22 -5.04 -16.41
N ASP A 54 -5.11 -3.84 -16.97
CA ASP A 54 -4.03 -3.41 -17.84
C ASP A 54 -2.83 -2.87 -17.03
N HIS A 55 -3.11 -2.28 -15.86
CA HIS A 55 -2.12 -1.69 -14.96
C HIS A 55 -2.42 -2.00 -13.49
N LEU A 56 -1.37 -2.10 -12.66
CA LEU A 56 -1.49 -2.48 -11.24
C LEU A 56 -2.32 -1.48 -10.40
N THR A 57 -2.39 -0.22 -10.83
CA THR A 57 -3.20 0.83 -10.19
C THR A 57 -4.71 0.60 -10.30
N ARG A 58 -5.15 -0.34 -11.14
CA ARG A 58 -6.56 -0.71 -11.30
C ARG A 58 -7.01 -1.81 -10.34
N LEU A 59 -6.08 -2.43 -9.61
CA LEU A 59 -6.41 -3.47 -8.64
C LEU A 59 -6.86 -2.84 -7.32
N ASP A 60 -7.79 -3.50 -6.63
CA ASP A 60 -8.19 -3.09 -5.29
C ASP A 60 -7.14 -3.52 -4.26
N TRP A 61 -6.32 -2.59 -3.80
CA TRP A 61 -5.26 -2.85 -2.82
C TRP A 61 -5.75 -2.85 -1.37
N SER A 62 -7.00 -2.45 -1.09
CA SER A 62 -7.55 -2.32 0.28
C SER A 62 -7.60 -3.65 1.05
N LYS A 63 -7.62 -4.78 0.33
CA LYS A 63 -7.60 -6.13 0.90
C LYS A 63 -6.20 -6.69 1.12
N THR A 64 -5.17 -5.89 0.83
CA THR A 64 -3.76 -6.28 0.95
C THR A 64 -3.07 -5.49 2.06
N PRO A 65 -1.94 -5.98 2.60
CA PRO A 65 -1.15 -5.21 3.56
C PRO A 65 -0.61 -3.87 3.04
N PHE A 66 -0.66 -3.62 1.74
CA PHE A 66 -0.11 -2.39 1.16
C PHE A 66 -1.02 -1.18 1.37
N HIS A 67 -2.31 -1.38 1.65
CA HIS A 67 -3.26 -0.31 1.92
C HIS A 67 -3.98 -0.59 3.24
N ASN A 68 -3.55 0.08 4.31
CA ASN A 68 -4.16 -0.03 5.62
C ASN A 68 -4.07 1.30 6.37
N ASN A 69 -5.19 2.02 6.41
CA ASN A 69 -5.30 3.34 7.03
C ASN A 69 -5.21 3.33 8.57
N ASN A 70 -5.12 2.15 9.18
CA ASN A 70 -4.85 2.01 10.62
C ASN A 70 -3.35 1.99 10.94
N LEU A 71 -2.47 1.99 9.93
CA LEU A 71 -1.03 2.06 10.14
C LEU A 71 -0.58 3.47 10.54
N PRO A 72 0.46 3.60 11.38
CA PRO A 72 1.04 4.89 11.75
C PRO A 72 1.94 5.48 10.66
N THR A 73 2.04 4.81 9.51
CA THR A 73 2.91 5.16 8.38
C THR A 73 2.07 5.23 7.11
N GLY A 74 2.35 6.19 6.24
CA GLY A 74 1.60 6.35 5.00
C GLY A 74 1.85 7.66 4.29
N TRP A 75 0.95 7.98 3.37
CA TRP A 75 0.94 9.22 2.61
C TRP A 75 -0.34 9.98 2.90
N LEU A 76 -0.21 11.28 3.14
CA LEU A 76 -1.33 12.16 3.43
C LEU A 76 -1.45 13.19 2.30
N SER A 77 -2.60 13.19 1.62
CA SER A 77 -2.90 14.11 0.52
C SER A 77 -3.00 15.55 1.00
N ARG A 78 -3.03 16.50 0.05
CA ARG A 78 -3.31 17.90 0.38
C ARG A 78 -4.71 18.13 0.92
N ASP A 79 -5.66 17.25 0.59
CA ASP A 79 -7.05 17.35 1.03
C ASP A 79 -7.30 16.62 2.37
N GLY A 80 -6.25 16.05 2.99
CA GLY A 80 -6.34 15.37 4.28
C GLY A 80 -6.68 13.88 4.20
N ASP A 81 -6.68 13.29 3.01
CA ASP A 81 -6.88 11.86 2.83
C ASP A 81 -5.61 11.08 3.15
N PHE A 82 -5.71 10.12 4.06
CA PHE A 82 -4.59 9.29 4.47
C PHE A 82 -4.63 7.93 3.79
N TYR A 83 -3.49 7.55 3.21
CA TYR A 83 -3.23 6.28 2.56
C TYR A 83 -2.15 5.56 3.34
N GLY A 84 -2.58 4.76 4.31
CA GLY A 84 -1.68 4.04 5.20
C GLY A 84 -1.00 2.88 4.48
N CYS A 85 0.30 2.74 4.67
CA CYS A 85 1.10 1.69 4.06
C CYS A 85 2.29 1.29 4.95
N PRO A 86 2.85 0.08 4.80
CA PRO A 86 4.01 -0.33 5.59
C PRO A 86 5.23 0.52 5.25
N GLU A 87 6.04 0.84 6.26
CA GLU A 87 7.23 1.70 6.13
C GLU A 87 8.18 1.25 5.00
N LEU A 88 8.48 -0.05 4.94
CA LEU A 88 9.37 -0.62 3.92
C LEU A 88 8.81 -0.56 2.49
N PHE A 89 7.53 -0.24 2.32
CA PHE A 89 6.82 -0.28 1.05
C PHE A 89 6.15 1.06 0.71
N HIS A 90 6.59 2.17 1.29
CA HIS A 90 6.06 3.50 0.98
C HIS A 90 6.03 3.77 -0.53
N ASP A 91 7.17 3.62 -1.20
CA ASP A 91 7.33 3.96 -2.62
C ASP A 91 6.53 3.02 -3.53
N LEU A 92 6.38 1.77 -3.12
CA LEU A 92 5.55 0.79 -3.82
C LEU A 92 4.06 1.15 -3.66
N ALA A 93 3.65 1.51 -2.45
CA ALA A 93 2.28 1.91 -2.13
C ALA A 93 1.86 3.16 -2.91
N THR A 94 2.75 4.16 -3.07
CA THR A 94 2.43 5.34 -3.90
C THR A 94 2.14 4.95 -5.34
N TYR A 95 2.97 4.08 -5.90
CA TYR A 95 2.82 3.67 -7.29
C TYR A 95 1.54 2.84 -7.52
N ILE A 96 1.21 1.89 -6.63
CA ILE A 96 0.10 0.97 -6.86
C ILE A 96 -1.26 1.48 -6.34
N ILE A 97 -1.27 2.35 -5.32
CA ILE A 97 -2.51 2.89 -4.73
C ILE A 97 -2.83 4.27 -5.31
N ILE A 98 -1.84 5.17 -5.33
CA ILE A 98 -2.04 6.57 -5.73
C ILE A 98 -1.77 6.74 -7.24
N GLY A 99 -0.94 5.88 -7.82
CA GLY A 99 -0.58 5.96 -9.24
C GLY A 99 0.48 7.01 -9.57
N MET A 100 1.19 7.51 -8.54
CA MET A 100 2.22 8.54 -8.68
C MET A 100 3.56 8.05 -8.11
N LYS A 101 4.65 8.59 -8.64
CA LYS A 101 5.99 8.40 -8.05
C LYS A 101 6.11 9.25 -6.79
N VAL A 102 7.01 8.82 -5.90
CA VAL A 102 7.34 9.57 -4.66
C VAL A 102 7.72 11.01 -4.95
N SER A 103 8.57 11.25 -5.96
CA SER A 103 8.98 12.61 -6.34
C SER A 103 7.81 13.49 -6.74
N GLU A 104 6.83 12.94 -7.47
CA GLU A 104 5.64 13.68 -7.90
C GLU A 104 4.73 14.02 -6.72
N LEU A 105 4.61 13.12 -5.74
CA LEU A 105 3.86 13.37 -4.51
C LEU A 105 4.52 14.46 -3.66
N GLU A 106 5.83 14.38 -3.48
CA GLU A 106 6.59 15.39 -2.75
C GLU A 106 6.49 16.77 -3.46
N GLU A 107 6.64 16.82 -4.78
CA GLU A 107 6.48 18.04 -5.58
C GLU A 107 5.08 18.65 -5.48
N THR A 108 4.05 17.80 -5.43
CA THR A 108 2.65 18.21 -5.25
C THR A 108 2.28 18.46 -3.78
N GLY A 109 3.23 18.40 -2.86
CA GLY A 109 3.04 18.78 -1.46
C GLY A 109 2.25 17.77 -0.63
N TRP A 110 2.33 16.49 -0.99
CA TRP A 110 1.89 15.41 -0.12
C TRP A 110 2.85 15.26 1.06
N VAL A 111 2.29 14.81 2.18
CA VAL A 111 3.05 14.55 3.41
C VAL A 111 3.39 13.07 3.49
N ARG A 112 4.67 12.76 3.71
CA ARG A 112 5.12 11.41 4.05
C ARG A 112 5.08 11.23 5.56
N VAL A 113 4.20 10.36 6.05
CA VAL A 113 4.09 10.02 7.48
C VAL A 113 4.99 8.82 7.76
N LEU A 114 6.03 9.00 8.56
CA LEU A 114 7.08 8.01 8.82
C LEU A 114 6.86 7.22 10.10
N SER A 115 6.10 7.75 11.04
CA SER A 115 5.70 7.10 12.28
C SER A 115 4.56 7.89 12.93
N SER A 116 4.05 7.42 14.07
CA SER A 116 3.02 8.10 14.85
C SER A 116 3.41 9.49 15.39
N SER A 117 4.66 9.91 15.21
CA SER A 117 5.17 11.21 15.70
C SER A 117 6.06 11.94 14.69
N ARG A 118 6.34 11.36 13.53
CA ARG A 118 7.26 11.92 12.54
C ARG A 118 6.63 11.95 11.15
N TYR A 119 6.73 13.10 10.50
CA TYR A 119 6.36 13.28 9.11
C TYR A 119 7.39 14.15 8.38
N VAL A 120 7.34 14.15 7.06
CA VAL A 120 8.13 15.02 6.18
C VAL A 120 7.20 15.61 5.12
N CYS A 121 7.30 16.92 4.91
CA CYS A 121 6.69 17.61 3.78
C CYS A 121 7.72 18.59 3.21
N VAL A 122 7.90 18.59 1.89
CA VAL A 122 8.83 19.50 1.21
C VAL A 122 8.16 20.80 0.75
N LYS A 123 6.85 20.94 1.00
CA LYS A 123 6.03 22.12 0.71
C LYS A 123 5.33 22.58 1.99
N THR A 124 4.80 23.80 1.96
CA THR A 124 3.91 24.28 3.01
C THR A 124 2.68 23.38 3.12
N LEU A 125 2.35 22.99 4.35
CA LEU A 125 1.19 22.16 4.67
C LEU A 125 -0.11 22.89 4.32
N SER A 126 -1.08 22.18 3.77
CA SER A 126 -2.47 22.67 3.67
C SER A 126 -3.14 22.69 5.05
N ASP A 127 -4.26 23.39 5.15
CA ASP A 127 -5.04 23.43 6.38
C ASP A 127 -5.58 22.04 6.75
N GLU A 128 -5.98 21.24 5.76
CA GLU A 128 -6.45 19.87 5.92
C GLU A 128 -5.35 18.96 6.46
N GLN A 129 -4.12 19.10 5.96
CA GLN A 129 -2.96 18.38 6.46
C GLN A 129 -2.63 18.77 7.90
N LYS A 130 -2.64 20.08 8.21
CA LYS A 130 -2.45 20.58 9.58
C LYS A 130 -3.50 20.03 10.52
N ASN A 131 -4.77 20.06 10.12
CA ASN A 131 -5.87 19.51 10.91
C ASN A 131 -5.67 18.01 11.18
N TRP A 132 -5.36 17.23 10.14
CA TRP A 132 -5.15 15.80 10.27
C TRP A 132 -3.98 15.46 11.22
N LEU A 133 -2.86 16.18 11.08
CA LEU A 133 -1.67 16.01 11.92
C LEU A 133 -1.93 16.42 13.36
N SER A 134 -2.55 17.58 13.58
CA SER A 134 -2.89 18.08 14.93
C SER A 134 -3.82 17.12 15.67
N MET A 135 -4.88 16.64 15.00
CA MET A 135 -5.84 15.69 15.58
C MET A 135 -5.21 14.36 16.02
N ARG A 136 -4.05 14.01 15.44
CA ARG A 136 -3.30 12.79 15.80
C ARG A 136 -2.09 13.06 16.70
N GLY A 137 -1.98 14.27 17.25
CA GLY A 137 -0.95 14.63 18.23
C GLY A 137 0.43 14.88 17.64
N TYR A 138 0.54 15.11 16.34
CA TYR A 138 1.81 15.53 15.74
C TYR A 138 2.11 16.98 16.08
N ASN A 139 3.38 17.28 16.32
CA ASN A 139 3.86 18.65 16.37
C ASN A 139 3.93 19.21 14.95
N ILE A 140 3.24 20.31 14.69
CA ILE A 140 3.24 20.95 13.37
C ILE A 140 4.41 21.92 13.29
N TYR A 141 5.31 21.64 12.36
CA TYR A 141 6.39 22.54 11.97
C TYR A 141 6.02 23.15 10.61
N ASP A 142 5.70 24.44 10.59
CA ASP A 142 5.61 25.19 9.34
C ASP A 142 7.04 25.55 8.91
N ILE A 143 7.46 25.03 7.75
CA ILE A 143 8.73 25.38 7.09
C ILE A 143 8.43 26.43 6.01
#